data_AF-A0A1F3VI31-F1
#
_entry.id   AF-A0A1F3VI31-F1
#
_cell.length_a   1.000
_cell.length_b   1.000
_cell.length_c   1.000
_cell.angle_alpha   90.00
_cell.angle_beta   90.00
_cell.angle_gamma   90.00
#
_symmetry.space_group_name_H-M   'P 1'
#
loop_
_entity.id
_entity.type
_entity.pdbx_description
1 polymer ?
#
loop_
_entity_poly.entity_id
_entity_poly.type
_entity_poly.pdbx_seq_one_letter_code
_entity_poly.pdbx_strand_id
1 'polypeptide(L)'
;MSYVSVFTTHFLNAPAENYGILRKLYIDLGLSLRDIAELTDSAWPKTSILEAVKEGEITKQKSMEPLRQKYGVRFVRGKLISHEKEQSVIKLILKLSGEGKSQRQIAKHLNDKNIKSKTGGKWDRSVVAAIIKRESREEQA
;
A
#
# COMPACT_ATOMS: atom_id res chain seq x y z
N MET A 1 -2.71 22.36 27.12
CA MET A 1 -1.72 22.83 26.11
C MET A 1 -1.86 21.96 24.88
N SER A 2 -2.20 22.58 23.75
CA SER A 2 -2.48 21.92 22.47
C SER A 2 -1.18 21.33 21.89
N TYR A 3 -1.08 20.00 21.84
CA TYR A 3 0.04 19.29 21.19
C TYR A 3 0.15 19.58 19.69
N VAL A 4 -0.92 20.11 19.07
CA VAL A 4 -0.97 20.45 17.64
C VAL A 4 -0.13 21.70 17.33
N SER A 5 -0.06 22.65 18.26
CA SER A 5 0.56 23.97 18.04
C SER A 5 2.08 23.94 17.94
N VAL A 6 2.75 22.91 18.49
CA VAL A 6 4.22 22.77 18.44
C VAL A 6 4.67 22.18 17.09
N PHE A 7 3.83 21.36 16.45
CA PHE A 7 4.15 20.82 15.13
C PHE A 7 3.92 21.85 14.02
N THR A 8 2.89 22.68 14.11
CA THR A 8 2.59 23.70 13.09
C THR A 8 3.69 24.75 12.94
N THR A 9 4.38 25.14 14.02
CA THR A 9 5.46 26.14 13.95
C THR A 9 6.70 25.61 13.24
N HIS A 10 6.98 24.30 13.34
CA HIS A 10 8.14 23.69 12.67
C HIS A 10 7.97 23.59 11.15
N PHE A 11 6.74 23.60 10.63
CA PHE A 11 6.46 23.50 9.19
C PHE A 11 6.34 24.85 8.48
N LEU A 12 6.46 25.98 9.19
CA LEU A 12 6.49 27.32 8.58
C LEU A 12 7.75 27.57 7.74
N ASN A 13 8.84 26.87 8.07
CA ASN A 13 10.10 26.92 7.34
C ASN A 13 10.11 25.93 6.18
N ALA A 14 10.98 26.16 5.18
CA ALA A 14 11.06 25.31 4.00
C ALA A 14 11.41 23.85 4.36
N PRO A 15 10.97 22.85 3.57
CA PRO A 15 11.32 21.44 3.79
C PRO A 15 12.83 21.18 3.81
N ALA A 16 13.59 21.94 3.01
CA ALA A 16 15.05 21.90 2.95
C ALA A 16 15.73 22.37 4.25
N GLU A 17 15.09 23.25 5.01
CA GLU A 17 15.62 23.68 6.31
C GLU A 17 15.33 22.65 7.43
N ASN A 18 14.42 21.71 7.17
CA ASN A 18 13.92 20.75 8.13
C ASN A 18 14.14 19.29 7.68
N TYR A 19 15.33 18.99 7.16
CA TYR A 19 15.68 17.66 6.66
C TYR A 19 15.42 16.53 7.67
N GLY A 20 15.65 16.77 8.97
CA GLY A 20 15.41 15.77 10.01
C GLY A 20 13.93 15.35 10.12
N ILE A 21 13.01 16.31 10.01
CA ILE A 21 11.57 16.05 10.03
C ILE A 21 11.15 15.41 8.71
N LEU A 22 11.60 15.96 7.58
CA LEU A 22 11.32 15.41 6.25
C LEU A 22 11.77 13.95 6.13
N ARG A 23 12.97 13.61 6.62
CA ARG A 23 13.49 12.24 6.64
C ARG A 23 12.62 11.32 7.49
N LYS A 24 12.22 11.74 8.69
CA LYS A 24 11.32 10.96 9.55
C LYS A 24 9.96 10.71 8.89
N LEU A 25 9.36 11.73 8.28
CA LEU A 25 8.07 11.60 7.61
C LEU A 25 8.17 10.73 6.34
N TYR A 26 9.21 10.92 5.54
CA TYR A 26 9.36 10.29 4.23
C TYR A 26 9.94 8.87 4.29
N ILE A 27 10.93 8.63 5.14
CA ILE A 27 11.57 7.33 5.33
C ILE A 27 10.89 6.54 6.43
N ASP A 28 10.92 7.04 7.68
CA ASP A 28 10.54 6.23 8.85
C ASP A 28 9.03 5.95 8.88
N LEU A 29 8.21 6.95 8.58
CA LEU A 29 6.76 6.78 8.45
C LEU A 29 6.33 6.31 7.05
N GLY A 30 7.24 6.28 6.07
CA GLY A 30 6.97 5.82 4.71
C GLY A 30 5.91 6.62 3.96
N LEU A 31 5.62 7.87 4.38
CA LEU A 31 4.58 8.70 3.79
C LEU A 31 4.92 9.08 2.35
N SER A 32 3.90 9.23 1.51
CA SER A 32 4.09 9.79 0.17
C SER A 32 4.25 11.31 0.23
N LEU A 33 4.82 11.92 -0.81
CA LEU A 33 4.91 13.39 -0.90
C LEU A 33 3.53 14.06 -0.75
N ARG A 34 2.46 13.40 -1.23
CA ARG A 34 1.08 13.88 -1.07
C ARG A 34 0.63 13.78 0.39
N ASP A 35 0.87 12.65 1.04
CA ASP A 35 0.48 12.47 2.45
C ASP A 35 1.24 13.46 3.35
N ILE A 36 2.49 13.78 3.03
CA ILE A 36 3.28 14.78 3.77
C ILE A 36 2.69 16.18 3.55
N ALA A 37 2.33 16.54 2.32
CA ALA A 37 1.67 17.81 2.03
C ALA A 37 0.32 17.91 2.76
N GLU A 38 -0.45 16.83 2.82
CA GLU A 38 -1.72 16.78 3.56
C GLU A 38 -1.51 16.87 5.08
N LEU A 39 -0.50 16.16 5.63
CA LEU A 39 -0.17 16.18 7.05
C LEU A 39 0.34 17.54 7.53
N THR A 40 0.94 18.31 6.63
CA THR A 40 1.44 19.66 6.91
C THR A 40 0.40 20.74 6.61
N ASP A 41 -0.88 20.38 6.41
CA ASP A 41 -1.95 21.30 6.03
C ASP A 41 -1.58 22.18 4.81
N SER A 42 -0.86 21.60 3.85
CA SER A 42 -0.31 22.26 2.65
C SER A 42 0.75 23.34 2.91
N ALA A 43 1.28 23.46 4.13
CA ALA A 43 2.42 24.34 4.41
C ALA A 43 3.65 23.96 3.58
N TRP A 44 3.85 22.65 3.33
CA TRP A 44 4.88 22.15 2.42
C TRP A 44 4.26 21.69 1.10
N PRO A 45 4.42 22.45 0.00
CA PRO A 45 3.92 22.04 -1.29
C PRO A 45 4.70 20.84 -1.81
N LYS A 46 4.01 19.96 -2.54
CA LYS A 46 4.57 18.71 -3.06
C LYS A 46 5.85 18.91 -3.88
N THR A 47 5.95 20.02 -4.62
CA THR A 47 7.13 20.38 -5.43
C THR A 47 8.34 20.68 -4.55
N SER A 48 8.17 21.48 -3.49
CA SER A 48 9.25 21.80 -2.56
C SER A 48 9.71 20.59 -1.74
N ILE A 49 8.77 19.70 -1.36
CA ILE A 49 9.14 18.43 -0.72
C ILE A 49 9.98 17.57 -1.68
N LEU A 50 9.60 17.52 -2.97
CA LEU A 50 10.34 16.78 -3.99
C LEU A 50 11.75 17.34 -4.20
N GLU A 51 11.88 18.66 -4.28
CA GLU A 51 13.18 19.34 -4.41
C GLU A 51 14.08 19.06 -3.21
N ALA A 52 13.56 19.22 -1.99
CA ALA A 52 14.32 18.91 -0.78
C ALA A 52 14.72 17.42 -0.71
N VAL A 53 13.85 16.49 -1.12
CA VAL A 53 14.20 15.06 -1.20
C VAL A 53 15.33 14.80 -2.18
N LYS A 54 15.37 15.51 -3.32
CA LYS A 54 16.45 15.39 -4.31
C LYS A 54 17.75 16.00 -3.80
N GLU A 55 17.70 17.21 -3.24
CA GLU A 55 18.85 17.95 -2.74
C GLU A 55 19.51 17.24 -1.54
N GLY A 56 18.70 16.70 -0.63
CA GLY A 56 19.19 15.94 0.52
C GLY A 56 19.50 14.46 0.23
N GLU A 57 19.47 14.03 -1.04
CA GLU A 57 19.67 12.63 -1.48
C GLU A 57 18.84 11.60 -0.68
N ILE A 58 17.66 12.01 -0.21
CA ILE A 58 16.81 11.22 0.70
C ILE A 58 16.10 10.13 -0.10
N THR A 59 16.80 9.01 -0.31
CA THR A 59 16.27 7.92 -1.13
C THR A 59 15.50 6.93 -0.27
N LYS A 60 14.26 6.60 -0.66
CA LYS A 60 13.55 5.45 -0.09
C LYS A 60 14.32 4.19 -0.45
N GLN A 61 14.64 3.34 0.54
CA GLN A 61 15.07 1.97 0.23
C GLN A 61 14.07 1.34 -0.74
N LYS A 62 14.60 0.62 -1.74
CA LYS A 62 13.88 0.02 -2.87
C LYS A 62 12.50 -0.42 -2.42
N SER A 63 11.49 0.26 -2.95
CA SER A 63 10.17 0.22 -2.35
C SER A 63 9.63 -1.21 -2.35
N MET A 64 8.81 -1.53 -1.35
CA MET A 64 7.94 -2.71 -1.34
C MET A 64 6.88 -2.66 -2.47
N GLU A 65 7.16 -2.05 -3.62
CA GLU A 65 6.38 -2.06 -4.85
C GLU A 65 5.80 -3.43 -5.20
N PRO A 66 6.50 -4.59 -5.05
CA PRO A 66 5.87 -5.88 -5.28
C PRO A 66 4.69 -6.17 -4.34
N LEU A 67 4.63 -5.55 -3.15
CA LEU A 67 3.51 -5.69 -2.22
C LEU A 67 2.30 -4.84 -2.59
N ARG A 68 2.48 -3.71 -3.30
CA ARG A 68 1.35 -2.86 -3.75
C ARG A 68 0.43 -3.63 -4.70
N GLN A 69 0.92 -4.66 -5.39
CA GLN A 69 0.12 -5.53 -6.25
C GLN A 69 -0.54 -6.72 -5.55
N LYS A 70 -0.17 -7.06 -4.30
CA LYS A 70 -0.78 -8.20 -3.59
C LYS A 70 -2.27 -7.94 -3.36
N TYR A 71 -3.15 -8.83 -3.85
CA TYR A 71 -4.57 -8.82 -3.50
C TYR A 71 -4.73 -9.18 -2.01
N GLY A 72 -5.67 -8.54 -1.31
CA GLY A 72 -5.90 -8.75 0.13
C GLY A 72 -5.21 -7.73 1.04
N VAL A 73 -4.30 -6.91 0.52
CA VAL A 73 -3.57 -5.89 1.28
C VAL A 73 -3.57 -4.55 0.55
N ARG A 74 -3.65 -3.47 1.34
CA ARG A 74 -3.54 -2.10 0.87
C ARG A 74 -2.42 -1.40 1.60
N PHE A 75 -1.63 -0.66 0.85
CA PHE A 75 -0.60 0.19 1.42
C PHE A 75 -1.21 1.54 1.72
N VAL A 76 -1.37 1.87 3.00
CA VAL A 76 -1.94 3.13 3.47
C VAL A 76 -0.93 3.74 4.43
N ARG A 77 -0.44 4.95 4.12
CA ARG A 77 0.46 5.74 4.98
C ARG A 77 1.66 4.94 5.51
N GLY A 78 2.40 4.29 4.62
CA GLY A 78 3.60 3.53 4.99
C GLY A 78 3.34 2.12 5.56
N LYS A 79 2.09 1.76 5.84
CA LYS A 79 1.73 0.48 6.47
C LYS A 79 0.89 -0.40 5.53
N LEU A 80 1.11 -1.71 5.64
CA LEU A 80 0.26 -2.72 4.98
C LEU A 80 -0.94 -2.99 5.87
N ILE A 81 -2.12 -2.62 5.38
CA ILE A 81 -3.40 -2.86 6.03
C ILE A 81 -4.12 -3.99 5.29
N SER A 82 -4.61 -4.97 6.03
CA SER A 82 -5.45 -6.04 5.47
C SER A 82 -6.77 -5.45 4.97
N HIS A 83 -7.19 -5.85 3.77
CA HIS A 83 -8.49 -5.46 3.22
C HIS A 83 -9.48 -6.60 3.39
N GLU A 84 -10.35 -6.51 4.40
CA GLU A 84 -11.23 -7.61 4.83
C GLU A 84 -12.03 -8.25 3.70
N LYS A 85 -12.63 -7.45 2.80
CA LYS A 85 -13.39 -7.99 1.66
C LYS A 85 -12.52 -8.80 0.71
N GLU A 86 -11.30 -8.35 0.44
CA GLU A 86 -10.37 -9.06 -0.45
C GLU A 86 -9.81 -10.32 0.25
N GLN A 87 -9.60 -10.24 1.57
CA GLN A 87 -9.20 -11.39 2.39
C GLN A 87 -10.27 -12.49 2.42
N SER A 88 -11.55 -12.13 2.53
CA SER A 88 -12.64 -13.12 2.43
C SER A 88 -12.67 -13.82 1.07
N VAL A 89 -12.32 -13.11 -0.01
CA VAL A 89 -12.20 -13.70 -1.35
C VAL A 89 -11.00 -14.63 -1.44
N ILE A 90 -9.86 -14.31 -0.81
CA ILE A 90 -8.71 -15.22 -0.73
C ILE A 90 -9.10 -16.50 0.00
N LYS A 91 -9.77 -16.40 1.16
CA LYS A 91 -10.28 -17.57 1.90
C LYS A 91 -11.22 -18.42 1.04
N LEU A 92 -12.09 -17.79 0.25
CA LEU A 92 -12.97 -18.48 -0.69
C LEU A 92 -12.15 -19.21 -1.78
N ILE A 93 -11.13 -18.57 -2.35
CA ILE A 93 -10.25 -19.19 -3.36
C ILE A 93 -9.55 -20.43 -2.79
N LEU A 94 -8.98 -20.33 -1.59
CA LEU A 94 -8.30 -21.45 -0.93
C LEU A 94 -9.26 -22.59 -0.63
N LYS A 95 -10.46 -22.29 -0.12
CA LYS A 95 -11.51 -23.29 0.12
C LYS A 95 -11.87 -24.04 -1.17
N LEU A 96 -12.13 -23.31 -2.26
CA LEU A 96 -12.48 -23.92 -3.55
C LEU A 96 -11.32 -24.75 -4.12
N SER A 97 -10.07 -24.33 -3.88
CA SER A 97 -8.88 -25.09 -4.26
C SER A 97 -8.75 -26.38 -3.46
N GLY A 98 -9.04 -26.35 -2.14
CA GLY A 98 -9.06 -27.54 -1.28
C GLY A 98 -10.18 -28.53 -1.64
N GLU A 99 -11.29 -28.04 -2.20
CA GLU A 99 -12.36 -28.86 -2.79
C GLU A 99 -11.97 -29.51 -4.14
N GLY A 100 -10.75 -29.27 -4.65
CA GLY A 100 -10.27 -29.85 -5.90
C GLY A 100 -10.72 -29.11 -7.17
N LYS A 101 -11.30 -27.91 -7.05
CA LYS A 101 -11.71 -27.12 -8.23
C LYS A 101 -10.50 -26.58 -8.97
N SER A 102 -10.53 -26.66 -10.29
CA SER A 102 -9.48 -26.07 -11.13
C SER A 102 -9.47 -24.55 -11.03
N GLN A 103 -8.30 -23.94 -11.21
CA GLN A 103 -8.12 -22.48 -11.19
C GLN A 103 -9.04 -21.76 -12.18
N ARG A 104 -9.35 -22.39 -13.33
CA ARG A 104 -10.32 -21.88 -14.32
C ARG A 104 -11.74 -21.87 -13.77
N GLN A 105 -12.16 -22.95 -13.11
CA GLN A 105 -13.48 -23.03 -12.46
C GLN A 105 -13.60 -22.02 -11.32
N ILE A 106 -12.54 -21.82 -10.54
CA ILE A 106 -12.50 -20.80 -9.48
C ILE A 106 -12.65 -19.40 -10.07
N ALA A 107 -11.88 -19.06 -11.11
CA ALA A 107 -11.99 -17.77 -11.77
C ALA A 107 -13.40 -17.53 -12.35
N LYS A 108 -13.99 -18.56 -12.98
CA LYS A 108 -15.37 -18.51 -13.47
C LYS A 108 -16.36 -18.25 -12.33
N HIS A 109 -16.27 -19.00 -11.23
CA HIS A 109 -17.13 -18.84 -10.06
C HIS A 109 -17.05 -17.44 -9.44
N LEU A 110 -15.86 -16.83 -9.40
CA LEU A 110 -15.69 -15.45 -8.92
C LEU A 110 -16.32 -14.43 -9.86
N ASN A 111 -16.17 -14.63 -11.17
CA ASN A 111 -16.78 -13.78 -12.19
C ASN A 111 -18.31 -13.90 -12.20
N ASP A 112 -18.85 -15.12 -12.08
CA ASP A 112 -20.30 -15.38 -12.03
C ASP A 112 -20.94 -14.75 -10.79
N LYS A 113 -20.19 -14.66 -9.68
CA LYS A 113 -20.59 -13.94 -8.46
C LYS A 113 -20.37 -12.42 -8.52
N ASN A 114 -19.97 -11.87 -9.68
CA ASN A 114 -19.65 -10.45 -9.86
C ASN A 114 -18.60 -9.91 -8.87
N ILE A 115 -17.68 -10.76 -8.41
CA ILE A 115 -16.58 -10.35 -7.53
C ILE A 115 -15.51 -9.70 -8.39
N LYS A 116 -15.25 -8.41 -8.14
CA LYS A 116 -14.26 -7.65 -8.91
C LYS A 116 -12.82 -7.99 -8.48
N SER A 117 -11.92 -8.06 -9.44
CA SER A 117 -10.48 -8.17 -9.18
C SER A 117 -9.90 -6.83 -8.68
N LYS A 118 -8.61 -6.79 -8.33
CA LYS A 118 -7.94 -5.60 -7.76
C LYS A 118 -8.11 -4.34 -8.63
N THR A 119 -8.06 -4.51 -9.95
CA THR A 119 -8.17 -3.42 -10.94
C THR A 119 -9.60 -3.23 -11.45
N GLY A 120 -10.58 -3.94 -10.89
CA GLY A 120 -11.98 -3.89 -11.33
C GLY A 120 -12.31 -4.79 -12.52
N GLY A 121 -11.33 -5.52 -13.07
CA GLY A 121 -11.50 -6.45 -14.18
C GLY A 121 -12.02 -7.83 -13.77
N LYS A 122 -12.15 -8.72 -14.76
CA LYS A 122 -12.49 -10.14 -14.57
C LYS A 122 -11.33 -10.90 -13.93
N TRP A 123 -11.64 -11.97 -13.21
CA TRP A 123 -10.67 -12.93 -12.70
C TRP A 123 -10.11 -13.79 -13.83
N ASP A 124 -8.79 -13.84 -13.92
CA ASP A 124 -8.05 -14.75 -14.79
C ASP A 124 -7.47 -15.92 -13.98
N ARG A 125 -7.31 -17.08 -14.62
CA ARG A 125 -6.73 -18.28 -13.99
C ARG A 125 -5.32 -18.04 -13.43
N SER A 126 -4.52 -17.20 -14.08
CA SER A 126 -3.13 -16.91 -13.71
C SER A 126 -3.08 -16.15 -12.38
N VAL A 127 -3.99 -15.21 -12.17
CA VAL A 127 -4.13 -14.45 -10.92
C VAL A 127 -4.54 -15.37 -9.78
N VAL A 128 -5.52 -16.25 -10.01
CA VAL A 128 -5.94 -17.25 -9.04
C VAL A 128 -4.78 -18.19 -8.66
N ALA A 129 -4.05 -18.70 -9.65
CA ALA A 129 -2.89 -19.56 -9.41
C ALA A 129 -1.78 -18.84 -8.62
N ALA A 130 -1.51 -17.58 -8.93
CA ALA A 130 -0.53 -16.77 -8.20
C ALA A 130 -0.91 -16.56 -6.73
N ILE A 131 -2.20 -16.34 -6.44
CA ILE A 131 -2.70 -16.23 -5.07
C ILE A 131 -2.54 -17.56 -4.34
N ILE A 132 -3.01 -18.67 -4.90
CA ILE A 132 -2.91 -20.00 -4.25
C ILE A 132 -1.44 -20.33 -3.93
N LYS A 133 -0.54 -20.16 -4.89
CA LYS A 133 0.90 -20.42 -4.73
C LYS A 133 1.56 -19.50 -3.68
N ARG A 134 1.01 -18.30 -3.46
CA ARG A 134 1.52 -17.36 -2.45
C ARG A 134 1.10 -17.84 -1.06
N GLU A 135 -0.20 -18.02 -0.86
CA GLU A 135 -0.76 -18.41 0.45
C GLU A 135 -0.21 -19.77 0.90
N SER A 136 -0.06 -20.73 -0.02
CA SER A 136 0.50 -22.04 0.31
C SER A 136 1.96 -22.00 0.78
N ARG A 137 2.71 -20.95 0.43
CA ARG A 137 4.10 -20.75 0.88
C ARG A 137 4.16 -19.98 2.19
N GLU A 138 3.25 -19.03 2.39
CA GLU A 138 3.14 -18.28 3.64
C GLU A 138 2.63 -19.18 4.79
N GLU A 139 1.85 -20.24 4.50
CA GLU A 139 1.41 -21.23 5.50
C GLU A 139 2.51 -22.25 5.91
N GLN A 140 3.63 -22.29 5.19
CA GLN A 140 4.76 -23.21 5.45
C GLN A 140 6.00 -22.51 6.04
N ALA A 141 5.96 -21.19 6.25
CA ALA A 141 7.06 -20.37 6.75
C ALA A 141 6.78 -19.85 8.16
#